data_AF-A0A4R3RBP1-F1
#
_entry.id   AF-A0A4R3RBP1-F1
#
_cell.length_a   1.000
_cell.length_b   1.000
_cell.length_c   1.000
_cell.angle_alpha   90.00
_cell.angle_beta   90.00
_cell.angle_gamma   90.00
#
_symmetry.space_group_name_H-M   'P 1'
#
loop_
_entity.id
_entity.type
_entity.pdbx_description
1 polymer ?
#
loop_
_entity_poly.entity_id
_entity_poly.type
_entity_poly.pdbx_seq_one_letter_code
_entity_poly.pdbx_strand_id
1 'polypeptide(L)' 'MRQERTVQASVFDLFAEHEIGRELKAMSQWLMSIAICSGW' A
#
# COMPACT_ATOMS: atom_id res chain seq x y z
N MET A 1 19.79 20.20 15.65
CA MET A 1 19.20 18.87 15.91
C MET A 1 17.75 18.89 15.44
N ARG A 2 17.49 18.58 14.17
CA ARG A 2 16.13 18.48 13.59
C ARG A 2 15.83 16.97 13.53
N GLN A 3 14.81 16.51 14.25
CA GLN A 3 14.34 15.13 14.11
C GLN A 3 13.75 15.00 12.70
N GLU A 4 14.54 14.57 11.73
CA GLU A 4 14.02 13.95 10.51
C GLU A 4 13.37 12.63 10.93
N ARG A 5 12.13 12.74 11.41
CA ARG A 5 11.23 11.59 11.39
C ARG A 5 11.01 11.32 9.91
N THR A 6 11.79 10.41 9.36
CA THR A 6 11.40 9.67 8.17
C THR A 6 10.06 9.03 8.52
N VAL A 7 8.98 9.77 8.28
CA VAL A 7 7.64 9.22 8.32
C VAL A 7 7.70 8.16 7.24
N GLN A 8 7.75 6.89 7.65
CA GLN A 8 7.57 5.76 6.77
C GLN A 8 6.09 5.75 6.39
N ALA A 9 5.66 6.81 5.69
CA ALA A 9 4.39 6.85 5.01
C ALA A 9 4.53 5.78 3.94
N SER A 10 3.64 4.79 4.00
CA SER A 10 3.61 3.80 2.95
C SER A 10 3.41 4.51 1.62
N VAL A 11 3.98 4.00 0.53
CA VAL A 11 3.67 4.52 -0.81
C VAL A 11 2.14 4.56 -1.00
N PHE A 12 1.41 3.63 -0.38
CA PHE A 12 -0.05 3.64 -0.35
C PHE A 12 -0.67 4.83 0.42
N ASP A 13 -0.04 5.31 1.49
CA ASP A 13 -0.51 6.46 2.27
C ASP A 13 -0.17 7.79 1.57
N LEU A 14 1.00 7.86 0.93
CA LEU A 14 1.44 9.04 0.18
C LEU A 14 0.57 9.28 -1.06
N PHE A 15 0.08 8.20 -1.69
CA PHE A 15 -0.76 8.24 -2.88
C PHE A 15 -2.23 7.90 -2.60
N ALA A 16 -2.68 7.92 -1.34
CA ALA A 16 -4.04 7.53 -0.96
C ALA A 16 -5.14 8.37 -1.66
N GLU A 17 -4.85 9.65 -1.96
CA GLU A 17 -5.76 10.55 -2.69
C GLU A 17 -5.60 10.45 -4.22
N HIS A 18 -4.55 9.78 -4.72
CA HIS A 18 -4.33 9.59 -6.15
C HIS A 18 -5.01 8.31 -6.63
N GLU A 19 -5.64 8.35 -7.81
CA GLU A 19 -6.27 7.18 -8.43
C GLU A 19 -5.31 5.98 -8.52
N ILE A 20 -4.03 6.24 -8.79
CA ILE A 20 -2.96 5.23 -8.82
C ILE A 20 -2.81 4.52 -7.48
N GLY A 21 -2.88 5.22 -6.35
CA GLY A 21 -2.76 4.60 -5.02
C GLY A 21 -3.97 3.74 -4.66
N ARG A 22 -5.17 4.12 -5.13
CA ARG A 22 -6.38 3.30 -5.00
C ARG A 22 -6.31 2.03 -5.85
N GLU A 23 -5.84 2.14 -7.08
CA GLU A 23 -5.62 0.98 -7.96
C GLU A 23 -4.57 0.02 -7.40
N LEU A 24 -3.43 0.55 -6.93
CA LEU A 24 -2.37 -0.26 -6.34
C LEU A 24 -2.86 -1.02 -5.10
N LYS A 25 -3.65 -0.37 -4.24
CA LYS A 25 -4.25 -1.01 -3.05
C LYS A 25 -5.23 -2.11 -3.44
N ALA A 26 -6.07 -1.87 -4.46
CA ALA A 26 -6.99 -2.87 -4.97
C ALA A 26 -6.23 -4.08 -5.56
N MET A 27 -5.14 -3.86 -6.29
CA MET A 27 -4.28 -4.93 -6.81
C MET A 27 -3.61 -5.70 -5.69
N SER A 28 -3.09 -5.04 -4.65
CA SER A 28 -2.52 -5.71 -3.48
C SER A 28 -3.55 -6.54 -2.73
N GLN A 29 -4.78 -6.04 -2.57
CA GLN A 29 -5.88 -6.80 -1.96
C GLN A 29 -6.28 -8.00 -2.82
N TRP A 30 -6.28 -7.86 -4.15
CA TRP A 30 -6.57 -8.95 -5.07
C TRP A 30 -5.49 -10.04 -5.01
N LEU A 31 -4.20 -9.65 -5.02
CA LEU A 31 -3.07 -10.55 -4.83
C LEU A 31 -3.13 -11.28 -3.49
N MET A 32 -3.47 -10.58 -2.41
CA MET A 32 -3.68 -11.18 -1.08
C MET A 32 -4.83 -12.19 -1.10
N SER A 33 -5.95 -11.85 -1.75
CA SER A 33 -7.10 -12.76 -1.89
C SER A 33 -6.72 -14.01 -2.68
N ILE A 34 -5.93 -13.88 -3.74
CA ILE A 34 -5.45 -15.03 -4.51
C ILE A 34 -4.52 -15.89 -3.67
N ALA A 35 -3.56 -15.30 -2.95
CA ALA A 35 -2.64 -16.04 -2.09
C ALA A 35 -3.41 -16.88 -1.06
N ILE A 36 -4.40 -16.27 -0.39
CA ILE A 36 -5.27 -16.96 0.58
C ILE A 36 -6.08 -18.08 -0.10
N CYS A 37 -6.68 -17.83 -1.26
CA CYS A 37 -7.44 -18.84 -2.00
C CYS A 37 -6.57 -19.97 -2.57
N SER A 38 -5.29 -19.70 -2.84
CA SER A 38 -4.32 -20.68 -3.33
C SER A 38 -3.56 -21.40 -2.20
N GLY A 39 -3.86 -21.09 -0.94
CA GLY A 39 -3.33 -21.81 0.23
C GLY A 39 -1.87 -21.50 0.56
N TRP A 40 -1.38 -20.33 0.15
CA TRP A 40 -0.05 -19.81 0.51
C TRP A 40 -0.10 -18.97 1.79
#